data_AF-A0A3N7DMC3-F1
#
_entry.id   AF-A0A3N7DMC3-F1
#
_cell.length_a   1.000
_cell.length_b   1.000
_cell.length_c   1.000
_cell.angle_alpha   90.00
_cell.angle_beta   90.00
_cell.angle_gamma   90.00
#
_symmetry.space_group_name_H-M   'P 1'
#
loop_
_entity.id
_entity.type
_entity.pdbx_description
1 polymer ?
#
loop_
_entity_poly.entity_id
_entity_poly.type
_entity_poly.pdbx_seq_one_letter_code
_entity_poly.pdbx_strand_id
1 'polypeptide(L)'
;MKTSKLALAAAFAVLAVASAQAQQPAGRTREAVEAEAIAAAHAPNQNVTRGSRGADPFTSTADPEAVYKQAVDTAHAPNQNVTRGSRGADPFTSSRDPAQVYQEALATAAAPDQNVTGGSRVNSKVISTMQNPALTSAQAK
;
A
#
# COMPACT_ATOMS: atom_id res chain seq x y z
N MET A 1 74.64 -27.38 48.44
CA MET A 1 73.58 -28.27 47.89
C MET A 1 72.21 -28.13 48.54
N LYS A 2 72.07 -27.81 49.85
CA LYS A 2 70.76 -27.73 50.53
C LYS A 2 69.98 -26.45 50.20
N THR A 3 70.67 -25.31 50.09
CA THR A 3 70.09 -24.01 49.74
C THR A 3 69.53 -23.96 48.33
N SER A 4 70.23 -24.55 47.35
CA SER A 4 69.77 -24.65 45.96
C SER A 4 68.49 -25.49 45.81
N LYS A 5 68.35 -26.56 46.61
CA LYS A 5 67.13 -27.40 46.62
C LYS A 5 65.92 -26.67 47.21
N LEU A 6 66.14 -25.88 48.27
CA LEU A 6 65.10 -25.02 48.87
C LEU A 6 64.67 -23.90 47.92
N ALA A 7 65.62 -23.26 47.25
CA ALA A 7 65.32 -22.23 46.24
C ALA A 7 64.54 -22.79 45.05
N LEU A 8 64.91 -23.99 44.57
CA LEU A 8 64.20 -24.66 43.48
C LEU A 8 62.78 -25.06 43.90
N ALA A 9 62.60 -25.58 45.12
CA ALA A 9 61.28 -25.95 45.64
C ALA A 9 60.37 -24.73 45.83
N ALA A 10 60.91 -23.61 46.32
CA ALA A 10 60.18 -22.36 46.43
C ALA A 10 59.78 -21.80 45.05
N ALA A 11 60.68 -21.86 44.06
CA ALA A 11 60.36 -21.44 42.70
C ALA A 11 59.25 -22.30 42.07
N PHE A 12 59.28 -23.61 42.29
CA PHE A 12 58.22 -24.52 41.84
C PHE A 12 56.88 -24.26 42.54
N ALA A 13 56.90 -23.99 43.84
CA ALA A 13 55.69 -23.65 44.60
C ALA A 13 55.06 -22.34 44.12
N VAL A 14 55.89 -21.31 43.86
CA VAL A 14 55.42 -20.02 43.31
C VAL A 14 54.86 -20.21 41.91
N LEU A 15 55.53 -21.00 41.06
CA LEU A 15 55.05 -21.26 39.70
C LEU A 15 53.75 -22.09 39.68
N ALA A 16 53.60 -23.05 40.60
CA ALA A 16 52.39 -23.86 40.74
C ALA A 16 51.19 -23.04 41.27
N VAL A 17 51.44 -22.10 42.18
CA VAL A 17 50.40 -21.18 42.67
C VAL A 17 50.01 -20.18 41.58
N ALA A 18 50.97 -19.64 40.83
CA ALA A 18 50.71 -18.72 39.73
C ALA A 18 49.94 -19.40 38.58
N SER A 19 50.25 -20.66 38.24
CA SER A 19 49.51 -21.40 37.22
C SER A 19 48.10 -21.77 37.67
N ALA A 20 47.89 -22.11 38.94
CA ALA A 20 46.55 -22.33 39.50
C ALA A 20 45.67 -21.06 39.47
N GLN A 21 46.28 -19.89 39.67
CA GLN A 21 45.60 -18.59 39.57
C GLN A 21 45.29 -18.22 38.11
N ALA A 22 46.18 -18.55 37.17
CA ALA A 22 45.96 -18.32 35.73
C ALA A 22 44.91 -19.27 35.11
N GLN A 23 44.64 -20.41 35.76
CA GLN A 23 43.59 -21.35 35.36
C GLN A 23 42.20 -21.02 35.90
N GLN A 24 42.07 -20.00 36.75
CA GLN A 24 40.78 -19.39 37.00
C GLN A 24 40.44 -18.55 35.76
N PRO A 25 39.39 -18.90 35.00
CA PRO A 25 38.99 -18.06 33.89
C PRO A 25 38.72 -16.67 34.45
N ALA A 26 39.41 -15.64 33.94
CA ALA A 26 39.15 -14.23 34.24
C ALA A 26 37.79 -13.75 33.69
N GLY A 27 36.83 -14.67 33.55
CA GLY A 27 35.46 -14.45 33.15
C GLY A 27 34.53 -14.60 34.34
N ARG A 28 33.33 -14.03 34.21
CA ARG A 28 32.27 -14.19 35.21
C ARG A 28 31.99 -15.69 35.40
N THR A 29 31.82 -16.12 36.65
CA THR A 29 31.43 -17.50 36.94
C THR A 29 30.03 -17.77 36.39
N ARG A 30 29.73 -19.03 36.06
CA ARG A 30 28.42 -19.41 35.53
C ARG A 30 27.31 -19.03 36.49
N GLU A 31 27.53 -19.19 37.78
CA GLU A 31 26.59 -18.87 38.85
C GLU A 31 26.32 -17.35 38.91
N ALA A 32 27.34 -16.54 38.70
CA ALA A 32 27.18 -15.08 38.63
C ALA A 32 26.37 -14.67 37.39
N VAL A 33 26.62 -15.31 36.25
CA VAL A 33 25.86 -15.07 35.01
C VAL A 33 24.41 -15.53 35.16
N GLU A 34 24.16 -16.68 35.80
CA GLU A 34 22.81 -17.20 36.06
C GLU A 34 22.03 -16.28 37.02
N ALA A 35 22.66 -15.80 38.09
CA ALA A 35 22.05 -14.84 39.01
C ALA A 35 21.71 -13.50 38.31
N GLU A 36 22.61 -12.99 37.47
CA GLU A 36 22.39 -11.77 36.68
C GLU A 36 21.28 -11.97 35.64
N ALA A 37 21.20 -13.13 35.00
CA ALA A 37 20.14 -13.45 34.05
C ALA A 37 18.76 -13.55 34.71
N ILE A 38 18.67 -14.17 35.89
CA ILE A 38 17.43 -14.24 36.67
C ILE A 38 17.00 -12.84 37.12
N ALA A 39 17.93 -12.03 37.63
CA ALA A 39 17.64 -10.65 38.03
C ALA A 39 17.20 -9.79 36.83
N ALA A 40 17.84 -9.96 35.67
CA ALA A 40 17.44 -9.30 34.44
C ALA A 40 16.04 -9.75 34.00
N ALA A 41 15.73 -11.04 34.03
CA ALA A 41 14.42 -11.57 33.62
C ALA A 41 13.27 -11.07 34.51
N HIS A 42 13.52 -10.87 35.81
CA HIS A 42 12.54 -10.29 36.73
C HIS A 42 12.51 -8.76 36.71
N ALA A 43 13.36 -8.11 35.93
CA ALA A 43 13.38 -6.65 35.87
C ALA A 43 12.05 -6.12 35.29
N PRO A 44 11.45 -5.09 35.93
CA PRO A 44 10.28 -4.42 35.37
C PRO A 44 10.61 -3.88 33.97
N ASN A 45 9.66 -4.02 33.04
CA ASN A 45 9.79 -3.50 31.68
C ASN A 45 10.83 -4.25 30.80
N GLN A 46 11.15 -5.51 31.10
CA GLN A 46 11.82 -6.39 30.14
C GLN A 46 10.97 -6.57 28.88
N ASN A 47 11.61 -6.50 27.71
CA ASN A 47 11.02 -6.78 26.39
C ASN A 47 9.74 -6.00 26.04
N VAL A 48 9.49 -4.84 26.66
CA VAL A 48 8.39 -3.97 26.22
C VAL A 48 8.83 -3.11 25.05
N THR A 49 8.29 -3.45 23.88
CA THR A 49 8.40 -2.63 22.68
C THR A 49 7.43 -1.44 22.77
N ARG A 50 7.73 -0.35 22.05
CA ARG A 50 6.82 0.81 21.94
C ARG A 50 5.45 0.31 21.45
N GLY A 51 4.39 0.61 22.20
CA GLY A 51 3.01 0.16 21.93
C GLY A 51 2.55 -1.10 22.67
N SER A 52 3.45 -1.82 23.35
CA SER A 52 3.08 -3.02 24.16
C SER A 52 2.20 -2.73 25.37
N ARG A 53 2.01 -1.45 25.73
CA ARG A 53 1.24 -0.97 26.90
C ARG A 53 0.03 -0.14 26.53
N GLY A 54 -0.43 -0.25 25.29
CA GLY A 54 -1.43 0.64 24.72
C GLY A 54 -0.78 1.74 23.89
N ALA A 55 -1.62 2.44 23.13
CA ALA A 55 -1.19 3.57 22.32
C ALA A 55 -0.63 4.68 23.22
N ASP A 56 0.46 5.31 22.77
CA ASP A 56 0.98 6.50 23.43
C ASP A 56 -0.13 7.57 23.47
N PRO A 57 -0.29 8.30 24.58
CA PRO A 57 -1.24 9.41 24.65
C PRO A 57 -0.99 10.40 23.51
N PHE A 58 -2.00 10.62 22.68
CA PHE A 58 -1.96 11.62 21.62
C PHE A 58 -2.70 12.87 22.06
N THR A 59 -2.00 13.99 22.05
CA THR A 59 -2.58 15.33 22.12
C THR A 59 -2.53 15.96 20.74
N SER A 60 -3.70 16.26 20.16
CA SER A 60 -3.79 17.00 18.91
C SER A 60 -3.16 18.37 19.06
N THR A 61 -2.31 18.76 18.10
CA THR A 61 -1.75 20.12 17.98
C THR A 61 -2.64 21.06 17.17
N ALA A 62 -3.71 20.54 16.56
CA ALA A 62 -4.65 21.34 15.79
C ALA A 62 -5.55 22.16 16.73
N ASP A 63 -5.79 23.42 16.35
CA ASP A 63 -6.78 24.28 17.01
C ASP A 63 -8.19 23.71 16.76
N PRO A 64 -8.93 23.32 17.81
CA PRO A 64 -10.27 22.76 17.68
C PRO A 64 -11.24 23.69 16.95
N GLU A 65 -11.11 25.01 17.13
CA GLU A 65 -12.02 25.98 16.52
C GLU A 65 -11.76 26.09 15.01
N ALA A 66 -10.48 26.10 14.61
CA ALA A 66 -10.10 26.08 13.20
C ALA A 66 -10.60 24.79 12.50
N VAL A 67 -10.48 23.64 13.17
CA VAL A 67 -10.98 22.36 12.65
C VAL A 67 -12.51 22.38 12.53
N TYR A 68 -13.21 22.92 13.54
CA TYR A 68 -14.67 23.06 13.51
C TYR A 68 -15.11 23.95 12.35
N LYS A 69 -14.50 25.13 12.21
CA LYS A 69 -14.79 26.05 11.11
C LYS A 69 -14.55 25.40 9.74
N GLN A 70 -13.42 24.72 9.57
CA GLN A 70 -13.12 24.01 8.32
C GLN A 70 -14.18 22.93 8.03
N ALA A 71 -14.63 22.19 9.03
CA ALA A 71 -15.67 21.18 8.87
C ALA A 71 -17.01 21.80 8.45
N VAL A 72 -17.40 22.91 9.07
CA VAL A 72 -18.62 23.67 8.72
C VAL A 72 -18.52 24.24 7.31
N ASP A 73 -17.43 24.90 6.97
CA ASP A 73 -17.21 25.48 5.63
C ASP A 73 -17.22 24.38 4.56
N THR A 74 -16.58 23.24 4.85
CA THR A 74 -16.61 22.08 3.97
C THR A 74 -18.03 21.56 3.82
N ALA A 75 -18.81 21.39 4.89
CA ALA A 75 -20.19 20.89 4.81
C ALA A 75 -21.13 21.81 4.01
N HIS A 76 -20.90 23.14 4.05
CA HIS A 76 -21.70 24.12 3.31
C HIS A 76 -21.18 24.38 1.89
N ALA A 77 -20.07 23.77 1.49
CA ALA A 77 -19.52 24.00 0.17
C ALA A 77 -20.48 23.50 -0.93
N PRO A 78 -20.74 24.32 -1.98
CA PRO A 78 -21.53 23.89 -3.11
C PRO A 78 -20.90 22.65 -3.75
N ASN A 79 -21.72 21.63 -4.00
CA ASN A 79 -21.31 20.35 -4.61
C ASN A 79 -20.54 19.38 -3.70
N GLN A 80 -20.66 19.50 -2.38
CA GLN A 80 -20.22 18.42 -1.48
C GLN A 80 -21.05 17.17 -1.72
N ASN A 81 -20.37 16.05 -1.94
CA ASN A 81 -20.98 14.73 -2.13
C ASN A 81 -21.91 14.57 -3.35
N VAL A 82 -21.89 15.47 -4.34
CA VAL A 82 -22.59 15.20 -5.62
C VAL A 82 -21.77 14.27 -6.51
N THR A 83 -22.22 13.02 -6.57
CA THR A 83 -21.76 12.02 -7.54
C THR A 83 -21.87 12.56 -8.97
N ARG A 84 -20.99 12.08 -9.87
CA ARG A 84 -21.04 12.36 -11.31
C ARG A 84 -22.33 11.76 -11.88
N GLY A 85 -23.44 12.47 -11.78
CA GLY A 85 -24.77 12.01 -12.17
C GLY A 85 -25.91 12.67 -11.38
N SER A 86 -25.66 13.14 -10.16
CA SER A 86 -26.65 13.93 -9.40
C SER A 86 -26.79 15.37 -9.90
N ARG A 87 -26.00 15.77 -10.91
CA ARG A 87 -25.98 17.10 -11.53
C ARG A 87 -26.72 17.17 -12.88
N GLY A 88 -27.49 16.13 -13.21
CA GLY A 88 -28.06 15.95 -14.55
C GLY A 88 -27.08 15.26 -15.50
N ALA A 89 -27.55 14.94 -16.70
CA ALA A 89 -26.68 14.37 -17.73
C ALA A 89 -25.57 15.38 -18.08
N ASP A 90 -24.33 14.90 -18.19
CA ASP A 90 -23.23 15.73 -18.66
C ASP A 90 -23.58 16.28 -20.05
N PRO A 91 -23.34 17.59 -20.32
CA PRO A 91 -23.59 18.15 -21.63
C PRO A 91 -22.78 17.39 -22.69
N PHE A 92 -23.47 16.70 -23.59
CA PHE A 92 -22.85 16.07 -24.75
C PHE A 92 -22.91 17.02 -25.95
N THR A 93 -21.75 17.41 -26.46
CA THR A 93 -21.64 18.12 -27.73
C THR A 93 -21.14 17.15 -28.78
N SER A 94 -22.01 16.77 -29.73
CA SER A 94 -21.61 15.97 -30.89
C SER A 94 -20.59 16.75 -31.73
N SER A 95 -19.49 16.10 -32.12
CA SER A 95 -18.54 16.64 -33.11
C SER A 95 -18.99 16.42 -34.55
N ARG A 96 -20.04 15.62 -34.78
CA ARG A 96 -20.59 15.32 -36.10
C ARG A 96 -21.75 16.25 -36.44
N ASP A 97 -21.83 16.66 -37.70
CA ASP A 97 -22.95 17.44 -38.25
C ASP A 97 -24.27 16.64 -38.12
N PRO A 98 -25.30 17.17 -37.44
CA PRO A 98 -26.60 16.51 -37.30
C PRO A 98 -27.24 16.14 -38.64
N ALA A 99 -27.06 16.96 -39.68
CA ALA A 99 -27.63 16.69 -41.00
C ALA A 99 -26.97 15.45 -41.64
N GLN A 100 -25.64 15.32 -41.51
CA GLN A 100 -24.92 14.14 -41.98
C GLN A 100 -25.35 12.87 -41.23
N VAL A 101 -25.48 12.95 -39.90
CA VAL A 101 -25.93 11.81 -39.08
C VAL A 101 -27.35 11.38 -39.48
N TYR A 102 -28.24 12.35 -39.73
CA TYR A 102 -29.60 12.08 -40.17
C TYR A 102 -29.63 11.37 -41.53
N GLN A 103 -28.87 11.85 -42.52
CA GLN A 103 -28.79 11.24 -43.84
C GLN A 103 -28.18 9.83 -43.79
N GLU A 104 -27.13 9.63 -42.98
CA GLU A 104 -26.53 8.32 -42.77
C GLU A 104 -27.52 7.33 -42.12
N ALA A 105 -28.30 7.79 -41.14
CA ALA A 105 -29.32 6.98 -40.48
C ALA A 105 -30.43 6.58 -41.46
N LEU A 106 -30.91 7.50 -42.30
CA LEU A 106 -31.90 7.20 -43.34
C LEU A 106 -31.36 6.21 -44.38
N ALA A 107 -30.14 6.44 -44.87
CA ALA A 107 -29.51 5.55 -45.84
C ALA A 107 -29.30 4.14 -45.24
N THR A 108 -28.88 4.06 -43.98
CA THR A 108 -28.73 2.79 -43.26
C THR A 108 -30.08 2.09 -43.14
N ALA A 109 -31.13 2.77 -42.63
CA ALA A 109 -32.46 2.18 -42.47
C ALA A 109 -33.10 1.73 -43.80
N ALA A 110 -32.79 2.42 -44.91
CA ALA A 110 -33.26 2.06 -46.24
C ALA A 110 -32.41 0.97 -46.93
N ALA A 111 -31.32 0.51 -46.31
CA ALA A 111 -30.48 -0.51 -46.90
C ALA A 111 -31.24 -1.85 -46.98
N PRO A 112 -31.14 -2.59 -48.11
CA PRO A 112 -31.90 -3.82 -48.32
C PRO A 112 -31.47 -5.00 -47.43
N ASP A 113 -30.35 -4.88 -46.71
CA ASP A 113 -29.71 -5.91 -45.90
C ASP A 113 -29.77 -5.63 -44.38
N GLN A 114 -30.69 -4.78 -43.93
CA GLN A 114 -30.88 -4.40 -42.52
C GLN A 114 -31.27 -5.55 -41.55
N ASN A 115 -31.30 -6.81 -42.00
CA ASN A 115 -31.71 -7.97 -41.20
C ASN A 115 -30.55 -8.80 -40.63
N VAL A 116 -29.42 -8.18 -40.31
CA VAL A 116 -28.36 -8.86 -39.55
C VAL A 116 -28.81 -8.93 -38.08
N THR A 117 -29.30 -10.09 -37.67
CA THR A 117 -29.69 -10.36 -36.28
C THR A 117 -28.49 -10.21 -35.35
N GLY A 118 -28.71 -9.68 -34.13
CA GLY A 118 -27.68 -9.35 -33.14
C GLY A 118 -26.81 -10.51 -32.63
N GLY A 119 -26.89 -11.70 -33.24
CA GLY A 119 -26.03 -12.85 -32.99
C GLY A 119 -24.76 -12.91 -33.87
N SER A 120 -24.53 -11.91 -34.74
CA SER A 120 -23.28 -11.85 -35.53
C SER A 120 -22.08 -11.66 -34.60
N ARG A 121 -21.33 -12.74 -34.37
CA ARG A 121 -20.17 -12.81 -33.45
C ARG A 121 -18.94 -12.02 -33.94
N VAL A 122 -19.03 -11.44 -35.13
CA VAL A 122 -17.96 -10.68 -35.77
C VAL A 122 -18.48 -9.29 -36.09
N ASN A 123 -17.72 -8.25 -35.73
CA ASN A 123 -17.91 -6.86 -36.14
C ASN A 123 -17.67 -6.68 -37.65
N SER A 124 -18.34 -7.47 -38.49
CA SER A 124 -18.28 -7.31 -39.94
C SER A 124 -19.24 -6.21 -40.35
N LYS A 125 -18.70 -5.17 -40.99
CA LYS A 125 -19.51 -4.20 -41.72
C LYS A 125 -20.06 -4.91 -42.96
N VAL A 126 -21.37 -5.11 -43.03
CA VAL A 126 -22.00 -5.62 -44.25
C VAL A 126 -21.89 -4.51 -45.30
N ILE A 127 -21.22 -4.81 -46.41
CA ILE A 127 -21.17 -3.94 -47.58
C ILE A 127 -22.22 -4.47 -48.55
N SER A 128 -23.35 -3.79 -48.64
CA SER A 128 -24.40 -4.14 -49.59
C SER A 128 -23.89 -3.99 -51.02
N THR A 129 -24.10 -5.02 -51.85
CA THR A 129 -23.89 -4.93 -53.31
C THR A 129 -25.17 -4.49 -54.04
N MET A 130 -26.27 -4.28 -53.32
CA MET A 130 -27.56 -3.90 -53.86
C MET A 130 -27.75 -2.38 -53.84
N GLN A 131 -28.48 -1.86 -54.82
CA GLN A 131 -28.77 -0.43 -54.93
C GLN A 131 -29.59 0.05 -53.74
N ASN A 132 -29.08 1.06 -53.01
CA ASN A 132 -29.82 1.66 -51.90
C ASN A 132 -30.89 2.63 -52.44
N PRO A 133 -32.19 2.41 -52.13
CA PRO A 133 -33.27 3.26 -52.64
C PRO A 133 -33.13 4.73 -52.21
N ALA A 134 -32.74 4.99 -50.96
CA ALA A 134 -32.62 6.35 -50.44
C ALA A 134 -31.48 7.14 -51.11
N LEU A 135 -30.35 6.48 -51.37
CA LEU A 135 -29.23 7.11 -52.10
C LEU A 135 -29.59 7.36 -53.57
N THR A 136 -30.33 6.44 -54.18
CA THR A 136 -30.74 6.57 -55.59
C THR A 136 -31.75 7.70 -55.78
N SER A 137 -32.72 7.84 -54.88
CA SER A 137 -33.67 8.95 -54.90
C SER A 137 -33.02 10.31 -54.62
N ALA A 138 -31.92 10.35 -53.86
CA ALA A 138 -31.16 11.56 -53.61
C ALA A 138 -30.28 11.99 -54.81
N GLN A 139 -29.81 11.03 -55.62
CA GLN A 139 -29.00 11.28 -56.83
C GLN A 139 -29.84 11.66 -58.06
N ALA A 140 -31.14 11.35 -58.05
CA ALA A 140 -32.07 11.65 -59.14
C ALA A 140 -32.68 13.07 -59.07
N LYS A 141 -32.22 13.91 -58.14
CA LYS A 141 -32.59 15.33 -57.98
C LYS A 141 -31.39 16.21 -58.23
#